data_AF-A0A961V211-F1
#
_entry.id   AF-A0A961V211-F1
#
_cell.length_a   1.000
_cell.length_b   1.000
_cell.length_c   1.000
_cell.angle_alpha   90.00
_cell.angle_beta   90.00
_cell.angle_gamma   90.00
#
_symmetry.space_group_name_H-M   'P 1'
#
loop_
_entity.id
_entity.type
_entity.pdbx_description
1 polymer ?
#
loop_
_entity_poly.entity_id
_entity_poly.type
_entity_poly.pdbx_seq_one_letter_code
_entity_poly.pdbx_strand_id
1 'polypeptide(L)' 'MSDTVKYLLDESRIPKTWYNIAADLPVPLAPPLHPGTKQPIGPDDLAPLFPMALIGQEVSQERFIDIPTETTEIYT' A
#
# COMPACT_ATOMS: atom_id res chain seq x y z
N MET A 1 9.72 -12.19 37.75
CA MET A 1 10.39 -12.22 36.43
C MET A 1 9.27 -12.17 35.41
N SER A 2 9.26 -11.25 34.44
CA SER A 2 8.23 -11.29 33.41
C SER A 2 8.64 -12.36 32.41
N ASP A 3 7.93 -13.49 32.41
CA ASP A 3 8.18 -14.54 31.43
C ASP A 3 7.86 -13.99 30.04
N THR A 4 8.86 -13.93 29.16
CA THR A 4 8.68 -13.46 27.79
C THR A 4 7.89 -14.51 27.02
N VAL A 5 6.65 -14.20 26.66
CA VAL A 5 5.81 -15.08 25.84
C VAL A 5 6.01 -14.76 24.36
N LYS A 6 6.48 -15.74 23.60
CA LYS A 6 6.61 -15.65 22.13
C LYS A 6 5.42 -16.37 21.49
N TYR A 7 4.73 -15.69 20.59
CA TYR A 7 3.69 -16.29 19.74
C TYR A 7 4.17 -16.34 18.30
N LEU A 8 4.18 -17.54 17.74
CA LEU A 8 4.45 -17.75 16.32
C LEU A 8 3.12 -17.95 15.59
N LEU A 9 2.97 -17.28 14.46
CA LEU A 9 1.87 -17.51 13.54
C LEU A 9 2.33 -18.54 12.50
N ASP A 10 1.44 -19.46 12.18
CA ASP A 10 1.63 -20.40 11.08
C ASP A 10 1.58 -19.67 9.73
N GLU A 11 2.30 -20.14 8.73
CA GLU A 11 2.34 -19.55 7.38
C GLU A 11 0.94 -19.51 6.72
N SER A 12 0.05 -20.44 7.05
CA SER A 12 -1.35 -20.41 6.61
C SER A 12 -2.13 -19.17 7.09
N ARG A 13 -1.58 -18.44 8.06
CA ARG A 13 -2.13 -17.19 8.61
C ARG A 13 -1.49 -15.93 8.02
N ILE A 14 -0.59 -16.06 7.04
CA ILE A 14 -0.09 -14.90 6.31
C ILE A 14 -1.28 -14.19 5.64
N PRO A 15 -1.45 -12.87 5.84
CA PRO A 15 -2.51 -12.11 5.20
C PRO A 15 -2.43 -12.19 3.69
N LYS A 16 -3.59 -12.18 3.02
CA LYS A 16 -3.69 -12.23 1.54
C LYS A 16 -3.95 -10.85 0.92
N THR A 17 -4.12 -9.83 1.75
CA THR A 17 -4.44 -8.47 1.34
C THR A 17 -3.61 -7.47 2.14
N TRP A 18 -3.16 -6.39 1.51
CA TRP A 18 -2.72 -5.19 2.19
C TRP A 18 -3.92 -4.34 2.61
N TYR A 19 -3.80 -3.67 3.75
CA TYR A 19 -4.80 -2.71 4.23
C TYR A 19 -4.37 -1.30 3.89
N ASN A 20 -5.26 -0.54 3.25
CA ASN A 20 -5.05 0.84 2.87
C ASN A 20 -5.84 1.77 3.79
N ILE A 21 -5.11 2.50 4.65
CA ILE A 21 -5.71 3.43 5.60
C ILE A 21 -6.42 4.62 4.92
N ALA A 22 -6.07 4.95 3.67
CA ALA A 22 -6.67 6.09 2.96
C ALA A 22 -8.20 5.95 2.84
N ALA A 23 -8.70 4.72 2.74
CA ALA A 23 -10.13 4.41 2.68
C ALA A 23 -10.90 4.79 3.96
N ASP A 24 -10.21 4.92 5.09
CA ASP A 24 -10.81 5.19 6.40
C ASP A 24 -10.44 6.56 6.97
N LEU A 25 -9.73 7.40 6.20
CA LEU A 25 -9.42 8.77 6.61
C LEU A 25 -10.70 9.62 6.62
N PRO A 26 -10.85 10.54 7.59
CA PRO A 26 -12.04 11.40 7.69
C PRO A 26 -12.16 12.38 6.51
N VAL A 27 -11.03 12.73 5.89
CA VAL A 27 -10.94 13.51 4.65
C VAL A 27 -9.83 12.92 3.78
N PRO A 28 -9.93 13.01 2.44
CA PRO A 28 -8.86 12.57 1.56
C PRO A 28 -7.56 13.33 1.81
N LEU A 29 -6.42 12.65 1.62
CA LEU A 29 -5.12 13.31 1.64
C LEU A 29 -5.02 14.30 0.49
N ALA A 30 -4.35 15.43 0.75
CA ALA A 30 -4.03 16.37 -0.31
C ALA A 30 -3.12 15.68 -1.33
N PRO A 31 -3.37 15.86 -2.64
CA PRO A 31 -2.54 15.24 -3.66
C PRO A 31 -1.11 15.83 -3.61
N PRO A 32 -0.09 15.00 -3.89
CA PRO A 32 1.27 15.49 -4.05
C PRO A 32 1.34 16.53 -5.18
N LEU A 33 2.23 17.52 -5.02
CA LEU A 33 2.38 18.62 -5.97
C LEU A 33 3.61 18.40 -6.85
N HIS A 34 3.46 18.72 -8.13
CA HIS A 34 4.56 18.69 -9.08
C HIS A 34 5.62 19.73 -8.66
N PRO A 35 6.92 19.37 -8.57
CA PRO A 35 7.94 20.27 -8.03
C PRO A 35 8.12 21.55 -8.85
N GLY A 36 7.96 21.47 -10.17
CA GLY A 36 7.97 22.60 -11.11
C GLY A 36 6.71 23.45 -11.13
N THR A 37 5.56 22.89 -11.51
CA THR A 37 4.30 23.66 -11.69
C THR A 37 3.58 24.01 -10.38
N LYS A 38 3.92 23.34 -9.28
CA LYS A 38 3.23 23.43 -7.98
C LYS A 38 1.74 23.06 -8.04
N GLN A 39 1.30 22.38 -9.09
CA GLN A 39 -0.05 21.85 -9.23
C GLN A 39 -0.09 20.38 -8.79
N PRO A 40 -1.27 19.85 -8.40
CA PRO A 40 -1.44 18.42 -8.15
C PRO A 40 -0.92 17.56 -9.30
N ILE A 41 -0.16 16.51 -8.97
CA ILE A 41 0.34 15.57 -9.98
C ILE A 41 -0.76 14.63 -10.47
N GLY A 42 -0.66 14.23 -11.74
CA GLY A 42 -1.45 13.14 -12.31
C GLY A 42 -0.65 11.83 -12.45
N PRO A 43 -1.30 10.74 -12.89
CA PRO A 43 -0.62 9.48 -13.20
C PRO A 43 0.51 9.61 -14.22
N ASP A 44 0.36 10.50 -15.21
CA ASP A 44 1.36 10.73 -16.26
C ASP A 44 2.66 11.34 -15.71
N ASP A 45 2.60 12.10 -14.60
CA ASP A 45 3.78 12.64 -13.93
C ASP A 45 4.55 11.54 -13.15
N LEU A 46 3.85 10.45 -12.77
CA LEU A 46 4.40 9.33 -12.02
C LEU A 46 4.86 8.17 -12.93
N ALA A 47 4.28 8.03 -14.12
CA ALA A 47 4.58 6.95 -15.06
C ALA A 47 6.07 6.80 -15.43
N PRO A 48 6.89 7.87 -15.52
CA PRO A 48 8.33 7.74 -15.74
C PRO A 48 9.11 7.19 -14.54
N LEU A 49 8.52 7.23 -13.34
CA LEU A 49 9.19 6.91 -12.07
C LEU A 49 8.77 5.54 -11.52
N PHE A 50 7.51 5.16 -11.74
CA PHE A 50 6.90 4.00 -11.12
C PHE A 50 6.14 3.12 -12.12
N PRO A 51 6.11 1.80 -11.90
CA PRO A 51 5.20 0.91 -12.62
C PRO A 51 3.73 1.31 -12.40
N MET A 52 2.90 1.11 -13.42
CA MET A 52 1.45 1.42 -13.36
C MET A 52 0.73 0.77 -12.18
N ALA A 53 1.14 -0.43 -11.76
CA ALA A 53 0.56 -1.11 -10.61
C ALA A 53 0.77 -0.33 -9.30
N LEU A 54 1.96 0.25 -9.09
CA LEU A 54 2.25 1.04 -7.89
C LEU A 54 1.52 2.38 -7.94
N ILE A 55 1.42 3.00 -9.12
CA ILE A 55 0.65 4.24 -9.31
C ILE A 55 -0.83 4.00 -8.98
N GLY A 56 -1.38 2.87 -9.42
CA GLY A 56 -2.74 2.46 -9.09
C GLY A 56 -2.98 2.30 -7.59
N GLN A 57 -2.02 1.73 -6.86
CA GLN A 57 -2.09 1.61 -5.41
C GLN A 57 -2.06 2.97 -4.71
N GLU A 58 -1.21 3.89 -5.14
CA GLU A 58 -1.08 5.24 -4.56
C GLU A 58 -2.39 6.04 -4.62
N VAL A 59 -3.15 5.88 -5.71
CA VAL A 59 -4.43 6.59 -5.88
C VAL A 59 -5.65 5.78 -5.44
N SER A 60 -5.45 4.54 -4.98
CA SER A 60 -6.55 3.66 -4.60
C SER A 60 -7.27 4.14 -3.35
N GLN A 61 -8.60 4.01 -3.36
CA GLN A 61 -9.48 4.21 -2.20
C GLN A 61 -10.08 2.89 -1.70
N GLU A 62 -9.60 1.76 -2.23
CA GLU A 62 -10.02 0.44 -1.76
C GLU A 62 -9.39 0.14 -0.41
N ARG A 63 -10.18 -0.36 0.54
CA ARG A 63 -9.72 -0.67 1.90
C ARG A 63 -8.74 -1.85 1.94
N PHE A 64 -8.95 -2.84 1.07
CA PHE A 64 -8.12 -4.03 0.96
C PHE A 64 -7.66 -4.20 -0.47
N ILE A 65 -6.36 -4.42 -0.64
CA ILE A 65 -5.72 -4.64 -1.94
C ILE A 65 -5.12 -6.04 -1.92
N ASP A 66 -5.49 -6.90 -2.87
CA ASP A 66 -4.96 -8.26 -2.95
C ASP A 66 -3.43 -8.24 -3.13
N ILE A 67 -2.74 -9.09 -2.36
CA ILE A 67 -1.30 -9.28 -2.49
C ILE A 67 -1.07 -10.19 -3.71
N PRO A 68 -0.26 -9.77 -4.69
CA PRO A 68 0.10 -10.62 -5.83
C PRO A 68 0.67 -11.95 -5.37
N THR A 69 0.36 -13.02 -6.10
CA THR A 69 0.79 -14.38 -5.75
C THR A 69 2.31 -14.46 -5.61
N GLU A 70 3.05 -13.86 -6.54
CA GLU A 70 4.52 -13.84 -6.52
C GLU A 70 5.06 -13.13 -5.28
N THR A 71 4.34 -12.14 -4.74
CA THR A 71 4.75 -11.46 -3.50
C THR A 71 4.45 -12.30 -2.27
N THR A 72 3.32 -12.99 -2.26
CA THR A 72 2.95 -13.90 -1.17
C THR A 72 3.93 -15.08 -1.08
N GLU A 73 4.35 -15.63 -2.21
CA GLU A 73 5.36 -16.71 -2.29
C GLU A 73 6.75 -16.30 -1.75
N ILE A 74 7.08 -15.01 -1.77
CA ILE A 74 8.34 -14.49 -1.19
C ILE A 74 8.26 -14.38 0.34
N TYR A 75 7.05 -14.25 0.91
CA TYR A 75 6.86 -14.12 2.37
C TYR A 75 6.86 -15.46 3.11
N THR A 76 6.56 -16.55 2.39
CA THR A 76 6.62 -17.94 2.87
C THR A 76 8.02 -18.49 2.71
#